data_AF-A0A381ZLC1-F1
#
_entry.id   AF-A0A381ZLC1-F1
#
_cell.length_a   1.000
_cell.length_b   1.000
_cell.length_c   1.000
_cell.angle_alpha   90.00
_cell.angle_beta   90.00
_cell.angle_gamma   90.00
#
_symmetry.space_group_name_H-M   'P 1'
#
loop_
_entity.id
_entity.type
_entity.pdbx_description
1 polymer ?
#
loop_
_entity_poly.entity_id
_entity_poly.type
_entity_poly.pdbx_seq_one_letter_code
_entity_poly.pdbx_strand_id
1 'polypeptide(L)' 'MRILILVASNRQPVWVYKAYQEYAKRFKAGCVLEFQEIPLAKRGGVTQNRKSFEKEGQRML' A
#
# COMPACT_ATOMS: atom_id res chain seq x y z
N MET A 1 19.55 -3.21 1.00
CA MET A 1 18.66 -2.14 0.47
C MET A 1 17.22 -2.62 0.57
N ARG A 2 16.25 -1.71 0.78
CA ARG A 2 14.84 -2.07 0.96
C ARG A 2 13.95 -1.18 0.12
N ILE A 3 13.01 -1.78 -0.62
CA ILE A 3 12.01 -1.08 -1.41
C ILE A 3 10.67 -1.34 -0.75
N LEU A 4 10.05 -0.28 -0.23
CA LEU A 4 8.75 -0.35 0.42
C LEU A 4 7.67 0.13 -0.56
N ILE A 5 6.72 -0.74 -0.86
CA ILE A 5 5.52 -0.39 -1.63
C ILE A 5 4.42 -0.05 -0.61
N LEU A 6 4.06 1.23 -0.55
CA LEU A 6 2.94 1.71 0.25
C LEU A 6 1.69 1.75 -0.61
N VAL A 7 0.65 1.03 -0.20
CA VAL A 7 -0.58 0.89 -0.97
C VAL A 7 -1.77 1.38 -0.19
N ALA A 8 -2.43 2.42 -0.68
CA ALA A 8 -3.67 2.93 -0.10
C ALA A 8 -4.83 1.99 -0.48
N SER A 9 -5.12 1.01 0.37
CA SER A 9 -6.19 0.03 0.13
C SER A 9 -6.63 -0.61 1.44
N ASN A 10 -7.91 -1.02 1.50
CA ASN A 10 -8.44 -1.79 2.62
C ASN A 10 -8.26 -3.29 2.43
N ARG A 11 -8.19 -3.76 1.17
CA ARG A 11 -8.03 -5.16 0.81
C ARG A 11 -7.71 -5.26 -0.68
N GLN A 12 -6.59 -5.87 -1.04
CA GLN A 12 -6.31 -6.17 -2.43
C GLN A 12 -7.01 -7.48 -2.87
N PRO A 13 -7.30 -7.63 -4.17
CA PRO A 13 -7.67 -8.92 -4.73
C PRO A 13 -6.58 -9.98 -4.49
N VAL A 14 -6.99 -11.23 -4.31
CA VAL A 14 -6.09 -12.37 -4.04
C VAL A 14 -4.98 -12.50 -5.11
N TRP A 15 -5.30 -12.23 -6.37
CA TRP A 15 -4.34 -12.34 -7.46
C TRP A 15 -3.19 -11.31 -7.35
N VAL A 16 -3.45 -10.12 -6.77
CA VAL A 16 -2.41 -9.09 -6.55
C VAL A 16 -1.42 -9.57 -5.50
N TYR A 17 -1.90 -10.12 -4.37
CA TYR A 17 -1.03 -10.66 -3.34
C TYR A 17 -0.17 -11.81 -3.87
N LYS A 18 -0.76 -12.70 -4.67
CA LYS A 18 -0.03 -13.82 -5.29
C LYS A 18 1.08 -13.31 -6.22
N ALA A 19 0.77 -12.35 -7.09
CA ALA A 19 1.76 -11.74 -7.96
C ALA A 19 2.88 -11.08 -7.14
N TYR A 20 2.54 -10.25 -6.14
CA TYR A 20 3.54 -9.64 -5.27
C TYR A 20 4.49 -10.68 -4.63
N GLN A 21 3.93 -11.75 -4.04
CA GLN A 21 4.75 -12.80 -3.42
C GLN A 21 5.66 -13.50 -4.44
N GLU A 22 5.19 -13.71 -5.67
CA GLU A 22 5.99 -14.30 -6.74
C GLU A 22 7.14 -13.39 -7.14
N TYR A 23 6.89 -12.10 -7.35
CA TYR A 23 7.92 -11.13 -7.75
C TYR A 23 8.88 -10.79 -6.63
N ALA A 24 8.42 -10.70 -5.38
CA ALA A 24 9.27 -10.42 -4.21
C ALA A 24 10.36 -11.49 -4.05
N LYS A 25 10.04 -12.76 -4.32
CA LYS A 25 11.03 -13.86 -4.28
C LYS A 25 12.13 -13.75 -5.34
N ARG A 26 11.91 -12.98 -6.40
CA ARG A 26 12.89 -12.79 -7.48
C ARG A 26 13.96 -11.74 -7.12
N PHE A 27 13.76 -10.98 -6.03
CA PHE A 27 14.77 -10.05 -5.53
C PHE A 27 15.90 -10.82 -4.83
N LYS A 28 17.14 -10.52 -5.21
CA LYS A 28 18.35 -11.13 -4.64
C LYS A 28 18.70 -10.50 -3.28
N ALA A 29 19.50 -11.20 -2.47
CA ALA A 29 19.82 -10.89 -1.06
C ALA A 29 20.27 -9.45 -0.74
N GLY A 30 20.69 -8.65 -1.71
CA GLY A 30 21.00 -7.23 -1.51
C GLY A 30 19.79 -6.29 -1.47
N CYS A 31 18.61 -6.75 -1.90
CA CYS A 31 17.39 -5.94 -2.01
C CYS A 31 16.16 -6.71 -1.51
N VAL A 32 15.38 -6.10 -0.62
CA VAL A 32 14.12 -6.67 -0.11
C VAL A 32 12.95 -5.82 -0.61
N LEU A 33 11.92 -6.47 -1.14
CA LEU A 33 10.67 -5.83 -1.54
C LEU A 33 9.62 -6.04 -0.45
N GLU A 34 9.21 -4.99 0.23
CA GLU A 34 8.15 -5.00 1.25
C GLU A 34 6.85 -4.39 0.71
N PHE A 35 5.72 -4.88 1.18
CA PHE A 35 4.39 -4.43 0.80
C PHE A 35 3.61 -4.06 2.06
N GLN A 36 3.19 -2.81 2.15
CA GLN A 36 2.47 -2.29 3.30
C GLN A 36 1.16 -1.63 2.84
N GLU A 37 0.05 -2.12 3.39
CA GLU A 37 -1.26 -1.56 3.13
C GLU A 37 -1.58 -0.46 4.13
N ILE A 38 -2.12 0.64 3.61
CA ILE A 38 -2.59 1.77 4.39
C ILE A 38 -4.10 1.83 4.23
N PRO A 39 -4.86 1.64 5.31
CA PRO A 39 -6.31 1.59 5.24
C PRO A 39 -6.86 2.98 4.85
N LEU A 40 -7.73 2.95 3.85
CA LEU A 40 -8.43 4.12 3.32
C LEU A 40 -9.53 4.55 4.30
N ALA A 41 -9.72 5.85 4.44
CA ALA A 41 -10.88 6.37 5.18
C ALA A 41 -12.18 6.06 4.42
N LYS A 42 -13.29 5.88 5.16
CA LYS A 42 -14.62 5.78 4.55
C LYS A 42 -14.91 7.08 3.79
N ARG A 43 -15.12 6.97 2.48
CA ARG A 43 -15.48 8.13 1.64
C ARG A 43 -16.98 8.35 1.77
N GLY A 44 -17.38 9.36 2.55
CA GLY A 44 -18.76 9.80 2.70
C GLY A 44 -18.90 11.27 2.29
N GLY A 45 -19.34 11.53 1.06
CA GLY A 45 -19.64 12.88 0.55
C GLY A 45 -18.43 13.72 0.12
N VAL A 46 -18.69 14.72 -0.72
CA VAL A 46 -17.69 15.59 -1.40
C VAL A 46 -16.76 16.31 -0.42
N THR A 47 -17.25 16.66 0.77
CA THR A 47 -16.56 17.49 1.77
C THR A 47 -15.51 16.75 2.61
N GLN A 48 -15.55 15.41 2.69
CA GLN A 48 -14.62 14.63 3.51
C GLN A 48 -13.36 14.15 2.75
N ASN A 49 -13.27 14.41 1.46
CA ASN A 49 -12.20 13.89 0.62
C ASN A 49 -10.82 14.47 0.99
N ARG A 50 -10.68 15.80 1.15
CA ARG A 50 -9.35 16.44 1.33
C ARG A 50 -8.67 16.07 2.65
N LYS A 51 -9.41 16.07 3.77
CA LYS A 51 -8.90 15.64 5.09
C LYS A 51 -8.56 14.15 5.14
N SER A 52 -9.27 13.33 4.37
CA SER A 52 -9.00 11.90 4.27
C SER A 52 -7.69 11.65 3.52
N PHE A 53 -7.44 12.37 2.43
CA PHE A 53 -6.18 12.32 1.69
C PHE A 53 -4.98 12.77 2.54
N GLU A 54 -5.10 13.83 3.33
CA GLU A 54 -4.01 14.27 4.22
C GLU A 54 -3.67 13.23 5.29
N LYS A 55 -4.69 12.60 5.90
CA LYS A 55 -4.48 11.54 6.88
C LYS A 55 -3.88 10.28 6.26
N GLU A 56 -4.27 9.94 5.04
CA GLU A 56 -3.67 8.85 4.28
C GLU A 56 -2.19 9.14 3.97
N GLY A 57 -1.88 10.36 3.53
CA GLY A 57 -0.50 10.82 3.31
C GLY A 57 0.36 10.82 4.58
N GLN A 58 -0.19 11.24 5.72
CA GLN A 58 0.50 11.17 7.02
C GLN A 58 0.80 9.74 7.48
N ARG A 59 0.05 8.74 7.02
CA ARG A 59 0.33 7.32 7.32
C ARG A 59 1.36 6.71 6.37
N MET A 60 1.65 7.39 5.24
CA MET A 60 2.64 6.97 4.24
C MET A 60 4.05 7.46 4.55
N LEU A 61 4.17 8.58 5.24
CA LEU A 61 5.42 9.25 5.60
C LEU A 61 5.84 8.88 7.02
#